data_AF-A0A2P7EBF5-F1
#
_entry.id   AF-A0A2P7EBF5-F1
#
_cell.length_a   1.000
_cell.length_b   1.000
_cell.length_c   1.000
_cell.angle_alpha   90.00
_cell.angle_beta   90.00
_cell.angle_gamma   90.00
#
_symmetry.space_group_name_H-M   'P 1'
#
loop_
_entity.id
_entity.type
_entity.pdbx_description
1 polymer ?
#
loop_
_entity_poly.entity_id
_entity_poly.type
_entity_poly.pdbx_seq_one_letter_code
_entity_poly.pdbx_strand_id
1 'polypeptide(L)' 'MGSNPQRQPTAEPFTYWREADGYVLGYLNAYPDHWTQGKDLDDLKAQLLDLYHEFSKDDLPGIRKVDELVVA' A
#
# COMPACT_ATOMS: atom_id res chain seq x y z
N MET A 1 -12.35 13.73 -31.43
CA MET A 1 -11.60 12.60 -30.86
C MET A 1 -11.09 13.05 -29.50
N GLY A 2 -11.84 12.72 -28.44
CA GLY A 2 -11.48 13.09 -27.08
C GLY A 2 -10.32 12.23 -26.60
N SER A 3 -9.26 12.87 -26.12
CA SER A 3 -8.12 12.20 -25.49
C SER A 3 -8.63 11.45 -24.26
N ASN A 4 -8.59 10.12 -24.32
CA ASN A 4 -8.77 9.27 -23.15
C ASN A 4 -7.53 9.45 -22.27
N PRO A 5 -7.61 10.00 -21.05
CA PRO A 5 -6.46 10.04 -20.18
C PRO A 5 -6.18 8.60 -19.79
N GLN A 6 -5.17 7.99 -20.40
CA GLN A 6 -4.63 6.73 -19.89
C GLN A 6 -4.28 6.98 -18.42
N ARG A 7 -4.98 6.30 -17.50
CA ARG A 7 -4.58 6.27 -16.10
C ARG A 7 -3.16 5.74 -16.08
N GLN A 8 -2.19 6.62 -15.86
CA GLN A 8 -0.83 6.18 -15.62
C GLN A 8 -0.86 5.32 -14.35
N PRO A 9 -0.15 4.18 -14.31
CA PRO A 9 -0.01 3.44 -13.07
C PRO A 9 0.66 4.37 -12.05
N THR A 10 -0.07 4.74 -11.00
CA THR A 10 0.49 5.47 -9.87
C THR A 10 1.28 4.50 -9.01
N ALA A 11 2.55 4.80 -8.75
CA ALA A 11 3.34 4.04 -7.81
C ALA A 11 2.94 4.43 -6.38
N GLU A 12 2.46 3.45 -5.61
CA GLU A 12 2.13 3.64 -4.19
C GLU A 12 3.38 3.30 -3.34
N PRO A 13 3.88 4.21 -2.50
CA PRO A 13 5.02 3.94 -1.64
C PRO A 13 4.68 2.90 -0.56
N PHE A 14 5.61 1.96 -0.35
CA PHE A 14 5.48 0.92 0.67
C PHE A 14 6.81 0.70 1.39
N THR A 15 6.73 0.22 2.61
CA THR A 15 7.89 -0.16 3.44
C THR A 15 7.91 -1.68 3.57
N TYR A 16 9.09 -2.29 3.47
CA TYR A 16 9.25 -3.73 3.63
C TYR A 16 10.53 -4.10 4.38
N TRP A 17 10.54 -5.26 5.01
CA TRP A 17 11.68 -5.86 5.68
C TRP A 17 11.64 -7.38 5.56
N ARG A 18 12.74 -8.05 5.90
CA ARG A 18 12.84 -9.51 5.89
C ARG A 18 12.97 -10.02 7.32
N GLU A 19 12.22 -11.07 7.62
CA GLU A 19 12.26 -11.77 8.91
C GLU A 19 13.28 -12.91 8.91
N ALA A 20 13.63 -13.39 10.11
CA ALA A 20 14.63 -14.45 10.29
C ALA A 20 14.20 -15.79 9.67
N ASP A 21 12.90 -16.01 9.48
CA ASP A 21 12.32 -17.20 8.84
C ASP A 21 12.32 -17.14 7.30
N GLY A 22 12.80 -16.03 6.72
CA GLY A 22 12.91 -15.82 5.28
C GLY A 22 11.71 -15.16 4.63
N TYR A 23 10.62 -14.91 5.36
CA TYR A 23 9.47 -14.16 4.83
C TYR A 23 9.79 -12.67 4.69
N VAL A 24 9.14 -12.04 3.73
CA VAL A 24 9.20 -10.59 3.49
C VAL A 24 7.90 -9.98 3.97
N LEU A 25 7.99 -9.07 4.93
CA LEU A 25 6.85 -8.35 5.49
C LEU A 25 6.86 -6.92 4.98
N GLY A 26 5.69 -6.29 4.94
CA GLY A 26 5.60 -4.88 4.56
C GLY A 26 4.18 -4.32 4.61
N TYR A 27 4.08 -3.01 4.49
CA TYR A 27 2.82 -2.26 4.50
C TYR A 27 2.87 -1.10 3.49
N LEU A 28 1.69 -0.65 3.05
CA LEU A 28 1.54 0.59 2.28
C LEU A 28 1.74 1.79 3.20
N ASN A 29 2.52 2.79 2.80
CA ASN A 29 2.83 3.92 3.68
C ASN A 29 1.59 4.76 4.03
N ALA A 30 0.56 4.75 3.18
CA ALA A 30 -0.74 5.34 3.46
C ALA A 30 -1.52 4.60 4.58
N TYR A 31 -1.15 3.34 4.86
CA TYR A 31 -1.82 2.43 5.81
C TYR A 31 -0.79 1.70 6.70
N PRO A 32 0.02 2.42 7.51
CA PRO A 32 1.18 1.85 8.19
C PRO A 32 0.84 0.77 9.23
N ASP A 33 -0.38 0.79 9.75
CA ASP A 33 -0.86 -0.19 10.74
C ASP A 33 -1.30 -1.52 10.11
N HIS A 34 -1.33 -1.61 8.78
CA HIS A 34 -1.83 -2.78 8.05
C HIS A 34 -0.73 -3.37 7.18
N TRP A 35 0.08 -4.24 7.79
CA TRP A 35 1.11 -5.00 7.10
C TRP A 35 0.61 -6.37 6.65
N THR A 36 1.28 -6.90 5.64
CA THR A 36 1.10 -8.25 5.11
C THR A 36 2.47 -8.88 4.88
N GLN A 37 2.49 -10.15 4.46
CA GLN A 37 3.71 -10.92 4.25
C GLN A 37 3.66 -11.70 2.94
N GLY A 38 4.83 -11.96 2.38
CA GLY A 38 5.03 -12.84 1.23
C GLY A 38 6.29 -13.69 1.40
N LYS A 39 6.40 -14.78 0.63
CA LYS A 39 7.58 -15.64 0.58
C LYS A 39 8.79 -14.94 -0.03
N ASP A 40 8.53 -13.96 -0.89
CA ASP A 40 9.52 -13.08 -1.50
C ASP A 40 8.91 -11.69 -1.71
N LEU A 41 9.67 -10.79 -2.35
CA LEU A 41 9.24 -9.42 -2.56
C LEU A 41 8.09 -9.29 -3.58
N ASP A 42 8.00 -10.19 -4.56
CA ASP A 42 6.95 -10.12 -5.57
C ASP A 42 5.63 -10.69 -5.03
N ASP A 43 5.71 -11.73 -4.21
CA ASP A 43 4.58 -12.24 -3.41
C ASP A 43 4.07 -11.16 -2.44
N LEU A 44 4.97 -10.46 -1.73
CA LEU A 44 4.58 -9.34 -0.88
C LEU A 44 3.85 -8.24 -1.66
N LYS A 45 4.33 -7.88 -2.85
CA LYS A 45 3.68 -6.85 -3.70
C LYS A 45 2.27 -7.26 -4.13
N ALA A 46 2.06 -8.54 -4.46
CA ALA A 46 0.73 -9.04 -4.81
C ALA A 46 -0.24 -8.87 -3.63
N GLN A 47 0.21 -9.25 -2.43
CA GLN A 47 -0.57 -9.10 -1.20
C GLN A 47 -0.85 -7.63 -0.84
N LEU A 48 0.13 -6.74 -1.06
CA LEU A 48 -0.04 -5.29 -0.86
C LEU A 48 -1.02 -4.67 -1.87
N LEU A 49 -1.05 -5.17 -3.10
CA LEU A 49 -1.98 -4.69 -4.13
C LEU A 49 -3.43 -5.05 -3.78
N ASP A 50 -3.66 -6.25 -3.26
CA ASP A 50 -4.99 -6.66 -2.78
C ASP A 50 -5.46 -5.76 -1.62
N LEU A 51 -4.56 -5.49 -0.66
CA LEU A 51 -4.81 -4.60 0.46
C LEU A 51 -5.08 -3.15 -0.01
N TYR A 52 -4.33 -2.66 -0.99
CA TYR A 52 -4.61 -1.37 -1.64
C TYR A 52 -6.02 -1.36 -2.21
N HIS A 53 -6.42 -2.37 -2.97
CA HIS A 53 -7.75 -2.43 -3.58
C HIS A 53 -8.89 -2.52 -2.56
N GLU A 54 -8.65 -3.10 -1.39
CA GLU A 54 -9.60 -3.14 -0.29
C GLU A 54 -9.75 -1.75 0.35
N PHE A 55 -8.64 -1.09 0.71
CA PHE A 55 -8.68 0.18 1.44
C PHE A 55 -8.91 1.41 0.56
N SER A 56 -8.72 1.28 -0.75
CA SER A 56 -9.03 2.33 -1.74
C SER A 56 -10.51 2.38 -2.09
N LYS A 57 -11.30 1.37 -1.71
CA LYS A 57 -12.75 1.38 -1.88
C LYS A 57 -13.38 2.08 -0.69
N ASP A 58 -13.76 3.33 -0.92
CA ASP A 58 -14.59 4.21 -0.09
C ASP A 58 -14.60 4.00 1.44
N ASP A 59 -14.08 5.01 2.14
CA ASP A 59 -14.41 5.43 3.52
C ASP A 59 -14.69 4.31 4.53
N LEU A 60 -13.82 3.29 4.57
CA LEU A 60 -13.86 2.24 5.58
C LEU A 60 -13.66 2.87 6.98
N PRO A 61 -14.70 2.85 7.85
CA PRO A 61 -14.58 3.45 9.17
C PRO A 61 -13.54 2.71 10.00
N GLY A 62 -12.62 3.47 10.61
CA GLY A 62 -11.53 2.92 11.43
C GLY A 62 -10.21 2.70 10.68
N ILE A 63 -10.18 2.87 9.36
CA ILE A 63 -8.91 2.89 8.62
C ILE A 63 -8.20 4.23 8.86
N ARG A 64 -7.02 4.16 9.46
CA ARG A 64 -6.17 5.33 9.69
C ARG A 64 -5.55 5.82 8.39
N LYS A 65 -5.42 7.14 8.26
CA LYS A 65 -4.79 7.82 7.13
C LYS A 65 -3.61 8.64 7.63
N VAL A 66 -2.58 8.71 6.81
CA VAL A 66 -1.44 9.61 7.01
C VAL A 66 -1.78 10.94 6.34
N ASP A 67 -1.58 12.03 7.05
CA ASP A 67 -1.72 13.40 6.54
C ASP A 67 -0.58 14.26 7.07
N GLU A 68 -0.29 15.35 6.38
CA GLU A 68 0.79 16.27 6.73
C GLU A 68 0.22 17.53 7.39
N LEU A 69 0.72 17.87 8.57
CA LEU A 69 0.37 19.10 9.28
C LEU A 69 1.53 20.08 9.21
N VAL A 70 1.32 21.25 8.62
CA VAL A 70 2.27 22.37 8.70
C VAL A 70 2.16 22.99 10.09
N VAL A 71 3.24 22.93 10.86
CA VAL A 71 3.35 23.56 12.19
C VAL A 71 4.21 24.81 12.06
N ALA A 72 3.58 25.98 12.13
CA ALA A 72 4.23 27.29 12.09
C ALA A 72 4.54 27.82 13.49
#